data_AF-A0A084E6Z1-F1
#
_entry.id   AF-A0A084E6Z1-F1
#
_cell.length_a   1.000
_cell.length_b   1.000
_cell.length_c   1.000
_cell.angle_alpha   90.00
_cell.angle_beta   90.00
_cell.angle_gamma   90.00
#
_symmetry.space_group_name_H-M   'P 1'
#
loop_
_entity.id
_entity.type
_entity.pdbx_description
1 polymer ?
#
loop_
_entity_poly.entity_id
_entity_poly.type
_entity_poly.pdbx_seq_one_letter_code
_entity_poly.pdbx_strand_id
1 'polypeptide(L)'
;MSSLAAIEPIGGAVAQEADGHLYIALIQRAMQAKDISLRSLSMRAGISKSRLGRILHSNCAERASITLSEFRVLLEALEIDLIQAIIKVESIRDQKVLADERYVALIAMLANLFKELPASLIQALAEIDGLDGSEVRKDWAPQLQTVVIKRMVHEVTNVLRRREQIFEDRYDLRG
;
A
#
# COMPACT_ATOMS: atom_id res chain seq x y z
N MET A 1 6.59 -19.21 -21.42
CA MET A 1 6.48 -19.76 -20.05
C MET A 1 7.63 -19.19 -19.25
N SER A 2 7.37 -18.18 -18.40
CA SER A 2 8.40 -17.59 -17.54
C SER A 2 8.28 -18.19 -16.14
N SER A 3 9.41 -18.65 -15.63
CA SER A 3 9.54 -19.40 -14.38
C SER A 3 9.02 -18.58 -13.19
N LEU A 4 7.95 -19.09 -12.54
CA LEU A 4 7.52 -18.73 -11.19
C LEU A 4 8.55 -19.27 -10.18
N ALA A 5 9.80 -18.80 -10.28
CA ALA A 5 10.80 -19.06 -9.27
C ALA A 5 10.30 -18.49 -7.94
N ALA A 6 10.49 -19.27 -6.88
CA ALA A 6 9.95 -19.10 -5.53
C ALA A 6 9.78 -17.62 -5.13
N ILE A 7 8.52 -17.19 -5.04
CA ILE A 7 8.17 -15.95 -4.33
C ILE A 7 8.34 -16.28 -2.86
N GLU A 8 9.56 -16.14 -2.35
CA GLU A 8 9.79 -16.16 -0.92
C GLU A 8 9.01 -14.98 -0.32
N PRO A 9 8.26 -15.18 0.78
CA PRO A 9 7.63 -14.07 1.46
C PRO A 9 8.73 -13.10 1.88
N ILE A 10 8.64 -11.85 1.42
CA ILE A 10 9.53 -10.78 1.87
C ILE A 10 9.35 -10.72 3.39
N GLY A 11 10.32 -11.27 4.12
CA GLY A 11 10.24 -11.52 5.55
C GLY A 11 9.79 -10.28 6.30
N GLY A 12 8.65 -10.40 6.96
CA GLY A 12 8.12 -9.41 7.90
C GLY A 12 8.90 -9.46 9.20
N ALA A 13 9.95 -8.65 9.28
CA ALA A 13 10.53 -8.20 10.53
C ALA A 13 11.34 -6.94 10.21
N VAL A 14 10.70 -5.77 10.30
CA VAL A 14 11.43 -4.50 10.31
C VAL A 14 11.50 -4.02 11.75
N ALA A 15 12.73 -3.69 12.15
CA ALA A 15 13.09 -3.24 13.48
C ALA A 15 12.31 -1.97 13.86
N GLN A 16 11.63 -2.04 15.02
CA GLN A 16 10.66 -1.08 15.58
C GLN A 16 11.13 0.38 15.77
N GLU A 17 12.36 0.75 15.41
CA GLU A 17 12.93 2.08 15.69
C GLU A 17 13.14 2.96 14.44
N ALA A 18 12.98 2.44 13.22
CA ALA A 18 13.23 3.17 11.98
C ALA A 18 11.97 3.74 11.27
N ASP A 19 10.77 3.31 11.65
CA ASP A 19 9.57 3.43 10.81
C ASP A 19 8.98 4.85 10.76
N GLY A 20 9.03 5.60 11.86
CA GLY A 20 8.47 6.96 11.92
C GLY A 20 9.11 7.90 10.88
N HIS A 21 10.39 7.71 10.58
CA HIS A 21 11.09 8.54 9.58
C HIS A 21 10.64 8.25 8.15
N LEU A 22 10.29 6.99 7.85
CA LEU A 22 9.85 6.56 6.53
C LEU A 22 8.47 7.15 6.19
N TYR A 23 7.55 7.18 7.16
CA TYR A 23 6.24 7.81 6.98
C TYR A 23 6.33 9.34 6.83
N ILE A 24 7.21 10.01 7.59
CA ILE A 24 7.44 11.46 7.40
C ILE A 24 8.10 11.74 6.04
N ALA A 25 9.04 10.91 5.60
CA ALA A 25 9.65 11.03 4.28
C ALA A 25 8.63 10.80 3.15
N LEU A 26 7.67 9.87 3.33
CA LEU A 26 6.55 9.67 2.41
C LEU A 26 5.71 10.95 2.30
N ILE A 27 5.35 11.57 3.43
CA ILE A 27 4.59 12.83 3.48
C ILE A 27 5.35 13.95 2.74
N GLN A 28 6.62 14.15 3.04
CA GLN A 28 7.44 15.19 2.43
C GLN A 28 7.58 15.01 0.90
N ARG A 29 7.73 13.77 0.43
CA ARG A 29 7.77 13.46 -1.01
C ARG A 29 6.43 13.70 -1.68
N ALA A 30 5.33 13.31 -1.05
CA ALA A 30 4.00 13.58 -1.57
C ALA A 30 3.72 15.07 -1.68
N MET A 31 4.17 15.86 -0.70
CA MET A 31 4.12 17.32 -0.78
C MET A 31 4.91 17.85 -1.97
N GLN A 32 6.13 17.38 -2.19
CA GLN A 32 6.95 17.79 -3.35
C GLN A 32 6.31 17.41 -4.68
N ALA A 33 5.84 16.16 -4.81
CA ALA A 33 5.23 15.66 -6.04
C ALA A 33 3.91 16.38 -6.41
N LYS A 34 3.16 16.85 -5.41
CA LYS A 34 1.89 17.57 -5.59
C LYS A 34 2.03 19.09 -5.51
N ASP A 35 3.26 19.61 -5.40
CA ASP A 35 3.56 21.03 -5.17
C ASP A 35 2.76 21.67 -4.00
N ILE A 36 2.62 20.92 -2.90
CA ILE A 36 1.90 21.34 -1.71
C ILE A 36 2.87 21.97 -0.71
N SER A 37 2.71 23.28 -0.47
CA SER A 37 3.46 23.98 0.59
C SER A 37 3.00 23.60 2.00
N LEU A 38 3.86 23.82 3.01
CA LEU A 38 3.52 23.62 4.43
C LEU A 38 2.29 24.45 4.86
N ARG A 39 2.09 25.63 4.25
CA ARG A 39 0.93 26.49 4.50
C ARG A 39 -0.34 25.86 3.93
N SER A 40 -0.29 25.35 2.70
CA SER A 40 -1.43 24.66 2.08
C SER A 40 -1.81 23.41 2.86
N LEU A 41 -0.82 22.60 3.25
CA LEU A 41 -1.05 21.41 4.07
C LEU A 41 -1.65 21.75 5.44
N SER A 42 -1.19 22.82 6.08
CA SER A 42 -1.77 23.32 7.35
C SER A 42 -3.27 23.61 7.24
N MET A 43 -3.69 24.26 6.15
CA MET A 43 -5.09 24.56 5.89
C MET A 43 -5.92 23.31 5.61
N ARG A 44 -5.40 22.39 4.78
CA ARG A 44 -6.10 21.15 4.42
C ARG A 44 -6.23 20.17 5.59
N ALA A 45 -5.18 20.04 6.39
CA ALA A 45 -5.12 19.09 7.49
C ALA A 45 -5.68 19.66 8.81
N GLY A 46 -6.02 20.95 8.88
CA GLY A 46 -6.46 21.58 10.13
C GLY A 46 -5.41 21.58 11.25
N ILE A 47 -4.13 21.38 10.93
CA ILE A 47 -3.01 21.37 11.88
C ILE A 47 -2.22 22.67 11.71
N SER A 48 -1.88 23.34 12.82
CA SER A 48 -1.17 24.62 12.75
C SER A 48 0.19 24.50 12.06
N LYS A 49 0.59 25.53 11.30
CA LYS A 49 1.88 25.57 10.60
C LYS A 49 3.07 25.33 11.54
N SER A 50 3.02 25.85 12.77
CA SER A 50 4.06 25.62 13.78
C SER A 50 4.12 24.14 14.21
N ARG A 51 2.97 23.48 14.41
CA ARG A 51 2.93 22.05 14.72
C ARG A 51 3.43 21.20 13.55
N LEU A 52 3.02 21.51 12.32
CA LEU A 52 3.53 20.82 11.13
C LEU A 52 5.04 21.03 10.92
N GLY A 53 5.55 22.24 11.18
CA GLY A 53 6.99 22.51 11.10
C GLY A 53 7.82 21.65 12.05
N ARG A 54 7.28 21.35 13.24
CA ARG A 54 7.92 20.43 14.19
C ARG A 54 7.77 18.96 13.82
N ILE A 55 6.61 18.54 13.30
CA ILE A 55 6.37 17.15 12.88
C ILE A 55 7.21 16.80 11.64
N LEU A 56 7.22 17.70 10.65
CA LEU A 56 7.85 17.52 9.34
C LEU A 56 9.26 18.13 9.29
N HIS A 57 9.89 18.33 10.44
CA HIS A 57 11.20 18.96 10.53
C HIS A 57 12.25 18.20 9.71
N SER A 58 13.16 18.92 9.05
CA SER A 58 14.21 18.31 8.23
C SER A 58 15.14 17.45 9.09
N ASN A 59 15.64 18.01 10.20
CA ASN A 59 16.41 17.28 11.19
C ASN A 59 15.52 16.32 11.98
N CYS A 60 15.84 15.02 11.90
CA CYS A 60 15.20 13.93 12.61
C CYS A 60 15.19 14.14 14.13
N ALA A 61 16.31 14.58 14.72
CA ALA A 61 16.45 14.75 16.17
C ALA A 61 15.57 15.86 16.75
N GLU A 62 15.11 16.77 15.90
CA GLU A 62 14.26 17.90 16.27
C GLU A 62 12.78 17.66 15.95
N ARG A 63 12.45 16.49 15.38
CA ARG A 63 11.06 16.15 15.05
C ARG A 63 10.24 15.93 16.31
N ALA A 64 9.10 16.59 16.38
CA ALA A 64 8.09 16.26 17.37
C ALA A 64 7.37 14.95 17.00
N SER A 65 6.97 14.19 18.02
CA SER A 65 6.13 13.01 17.83
C SER A 65 4.81 13.38 17.15
N ILE A 66 4.36 12.51 16.25
CA ILE A 66 3.10 12.61 15.54
C ILE A 66 2.07 11.67 16.19
N THR A 67 0.84 12.15 16.37
CA THR A 67 -0.26 11.28 16.82
C THR A 67 -0.88 10.54 15.64
N LEU A 68 -1.55 9.41 15.89
CA LEU A 68 -2.24 8.66 14.82
C LEU A 68 -3.33 9.49 14.12
N SER A 69 -4.02 10.37 14.85
CA SER A 69 -5.01 11.29 14.28
C SER A 69 -4.35 12.32 13.36
N GLU A 70 -3.27 12.97 13.81
CA GLU A 70 -2.49 13.89 12.95
C GLU A 70 -1.96 13.18 11.71
N PHE A 71 -1.46 11.94 11.85
CA PHE A 71 -0.97 11.15 10.73
C PHE A 71 -2.07 10.86 9.71
N ARG A 72 -3.24 10.39 10.17
CA ARG A 72 -4.38 10.09 9.29
C ARG A 72 -4.84 11.31 8.51
N VAL A 73 -5.00 12.46 9.18
CA VAL A 73 -5.47 13.69 8.53
C VAL A 73 -4.42 14.25 7.57
N LEU A 74 -3.12 14.07 7.86
CA LEU A 74 -2.05 14.42 6.92
C LEU A 74 -2.06 13.57 5.65
N LEU A 75 -2.27 12.26 5.79
CA LEU A 75 -2.41 11.37 4.63
C LEU A 75 -3.64 11.74 3.79
N GLU A 76 -4.78 11.99 4.44
CA GLU A 76 -6.02 12.39 3.77
C GLU A 76 -5.87 13.72 3.02
N ALA A 77 -5.23 14.73 3.63
CA ALA A 77 -4.93 16.01 2.99
C ALA A 77 -4.01 15.89 1.76
N LEU A 78 -3.26 14.80 1.67
CA LEU A 78 -2.40 14.44 0.56
C LEU A 78 -3.05 13.43 -0.40
N GLU A 79 -4.30 13.04 -0.15
CA GLU A 79 -5.05 12.01 -0.88
C GLU A 79 -4.29 10.68 -0.93
N ILE A 80 -3.65 10.32 0.17
CA ILE A 80 -2.96 9.05 0.36
C ILE A 80 -3.80 8.19 1.28
N ASP A 81 -4.14 7.00 0.81
CA ASP A 81 -4.81 6.02 1.65
C ASP A 81 -3.84 5.42 2.69
N LEU A 82 -4.33 5.14 3.90
CA LEU A 82 -3.50 4.61 4.99
C LEU A 82 -2.85 3.26 4.62
N ILE A 83 -3.59 2.37 3.96
CA ILE A 83 -3.06 1.07 3.52
C ILE A 83 -2.02 1.28 2.42
N GLN A 84 -2.23 2.23 1.50
CA GLN A 84 -1.20 2.61 0.52
C GLN A 84 0.08 3.12 1.19
N ALA A 85 -0.04 3.92 2.25
CA ALA A 85 1.11 4.42 3.00
C ALA A 85 1.89 3.27 3.66
N ILE A 86 1.18 2.33 4.28
CA ILE A 86 1.78 1.14 4.89
C ILE A 86 2.48 0.29 3.83
N ILE A 87 1.81 -0.05 2.71
CA ILE A 87 2.43 -0.85 1.64
C ILE A 87 3.70 -0.16 1.11
N LYS A 88 3.67 1.16 0.91
CA LYS A 88 4.84 1.91 0.43
C LYS A 88 6.02 1.85 1.39
N VAL A 89 5.78 2.00 2.69
CA VAL A 89 6.84 2.01 3.71
C VAL A 89 7.37 0.60 3.97
N GLU A 90 6.49 -0.39 4.08
CA GLU A 90 6.84 -1.75 4.49
C GLU A 90 7.39 -2.60 3.33
N SER A 91 6.89 -2.37 2.10
CA SER A 91 7.16 -3.29 0.97
C SER A 91 8.27 -2.81 0.04
N ILE A 92 8.62 -1.52 0.07
CA ILE A 92 9.51 -0.93 -0.93
C ILE A 92 10.73 -0.30 -0.26
N ARG A 93 11.84 -1.04 -0.29
CA ARG A 93 13.14 -0.60 0.26
C ARG A 93 13.89 0.34 -0.70
N ASP A 94 13.64 0.26 -2.01
CA ASP A 94 14.30 1.08 -3.03
C ASP A 94 13.45 2.29 -3.43
N GLN A 95 14.01 3.48 -3.24
CA GLN A 95 13.36 4.75 -3.55
C GLN A 95 13.08 4.96 -5.04
N LYS A 96 13.84 4.33 -5.95
CA LYS A 96 13.60 4.40 -7.40
C LYS A 96 12.32 3.65 -7.80
N VAL A 97 11.98 2.60 -7.06
CA VAL A 97 10.76 1.80 -7.28
C VAL A 97 9.51 2.55 -6.82
N LEU A 98 9.62 3.39 -5.78
CA LEU A 98 8.49 4.21 -5.28
C LEU A 98 7.97 5.25 -6.28
N ALA A 99 8.83 5.71 -7.19
CA ALA A 99 8.51 6.78 -8.14
C ALA A 99 8.06 6.25 -9.52
N ASP A 100 8.18 4.94 -9.77
CA ASP A 100 7.79 4.33 -11.05
C ASP A 100 6.26 4.12 -11.08
N GLU A 101 5.61 4.71 -12.10
CA GLU A 101 4.16 4.75 -12.27
C GLU A 101 3.50 3.37 -12.23
N ARG A 102 4.21 2.32 -12.67
CA ARG A 102 3.72 0.94 -12.63
C ARG A 102 3.47 0.47 -11.21
N TYR A 103 4.38 0.80 -10.30
CA TYR A 103 4.26 0.44 -8.89
C TYR A 103 3.24 1.33 -8.19
N VAL A 104 3.08 2.59 -8.58
CA VAL A 104 2.03 3.47 -8.04
C VAL A 104 0.64 2.88 -8.30
N ALA A 105 0.35 2.47 -9.54
CA ALA A 105 -0.93 1.86 -9.89
C ALA A 105 -1.13 0.50 -9.19
N LEU A 106 -0.08 -0.33 -9.12
CA LEU A 106 -0.12 -1.61 -8.41
C LEU A 106 -0.44 -1.41 -6.92
N ILE A 107 0.24 -0.49 -6.25
CA ILE A 107 0.01 -0.20 -4.82
C ILE A 107 -1.41 0.31 -4.56
N ALA A 108 -1.93 1.17 -5.44
CA ALA A 108 -3.29 1.66 -5.33
C ALA A 108 -4.31 0.51 -5.47
N MET A 109 -4.10 -0.38 -6.44
CA MET A 109 -4.91 -1.58 -6.63
C MET A 109 -4.84 -2.51 -5.40
N LEU A 110 -3.63 -2.76 -4.87
CA LEU A 110 -3.43 -3.59 -3.68
C LEU A 110 -4.14 -3.00 -2.47
N ALA A 111 -3.99 -1.71 -2.22
CA ALA A 111 -4.67 -1.06 -1.09
C ALA A 111 -6.20 -1.17 -1.20
N ASN A 112 -6.77 -1.00 -2.40
CA ASN A 112 -8.20 -1.18 -2.60
C ASN A 112 -8.63 -2.64 -2.38
N LEU A 113 -7.85 -3.62 -2.83
CA LEU A 113 -8.11 -5.04 -2.54
C LEU A 113 -8.14 -5.32 -1.03
N PHE A 114 -7.18 -4.78 -0.29
CA PHE A 114 -7.05 -5.00 1.16
C PHE A 114 -8.11 -4.28 2.01
N LYS A 115 -8.86 -3.32 1.47
CA LYS A 115 -9.97 -2.68 2.20
C LYS A 115 -11.12 -3.65 2.47
N GLU A 116 -11.49 -4.41 1.44
CA GLU A 116 -12.68 -5.28 1.48
C GLU A 116 -12.34 -6.73 1.83
N LEU A 117 -11.11 -7.16 1.54
CA LEU A 117 -10.70 -8.55 1.74
C LEU A 117 -10.81 -9.03 3.19
N PRO A 118 -10.34 -8.29 4.22
CA PRO A 118 -10.43 -8.75 5.61
C PRO A 118 -11.88 -8.96 6.07
N ALA A 119 -12.78 -8.01 5.76
CA ALA A 119 -14.18 -8.12 6.11
C ALA A 119 -14.86 -9.30 5.40
N SER A 120 -14.58 -9.47 4.11
CA SER A 120 -15.11 -10.60 3.31
C SER A 120 -14.63 -11.95 3.85
N LEU A 121 -13.37 -12.05 4.27
CA LEU A 121 -12.82 -13.27 4.87
C LEU A 121 -13.45 -13.57 6.22
N ILE A 122 -13.65 -12.56 7.08
CA ILE A 122 -14.33 -12.74 8.38
C ILE A 122 -15.76 -13.26 8.14
N GLN A 123 -16.48 -12.69 7.18
CA GLN A 123 -17.83 -13.12 6.85
C GLN A 123 -17.85 -14.56 6.32
N ALA A 124 -16.97 -14.90 5.38
CA ALA A 124 -16.90 -16.26 4.84
C ALA A 124 -16.54 -17.30 5.91
N LEU A 125 -15.69 -16.95 6.87
CA LEU A 125 -15.35 -17.82 7.99
C LEU A 125 -16.53 -18.02 8.96
N ALA A 126 -17.36 -17.00 9.15
CA ALA A 126 -18.56 -17.08 9.99
C ALA A 126 -19.64 -18.02 9.42
N GLU A 127 -19.60 -18.29 8.11
CA GLU A 127 -20.52 -19.22 7.42
C GLU A 127 -20.05 -20.68 7.48
N ILE A 128 -18.85 -20.95 7.99
CA ILE A 128 -18.33 -22.32 8.13
C ILE A 128 -18.85 -22.90 9.45
N ASP A 129 -19.81 -23.82 9.35
CA ASP A 129 -20.32 -24.58 10.50
C ASP A 129 -19.17 -25.28 11.24
N GLY A 130 -19.05 -24.98 12.53
CA GLY A 130 -18.04 -25.58 13.43
C GLY A 130 -16.78 -24.74 13.64
N LEU A 131 -16.59 -23.63 12.93
CA LEU A 131 -15.44 -22.75 13.13
C LEU A 131 -15.75 -21.66 14.17
N ASP A 132 -15.51 -21.92 15.45
CA ASP A 132 -15.76 -20.94 16.54
C ASP A 132 -14.66 -19.86 16.69
N GLY A 133 -13.71 -19.84 15.75
CA GLY A 133 -12.57 -18.92 15.72
C GLY A 133 -11.38 -19.35 16.59
N SER A 134 -11.55 -20.33 17.51
CA SER A 134 -10.47 -20.86 18.34
C SER A 134 -9.48 -21.73 17.55
N GLU A 135 -9.83 -22.12 16.32
CA GLU A 135 -9.05 -22.99 15.44
C GLU A 135 -8.12 -22.21 14.50
N VAL A 136 -8.35 -20.90 14.30
CA VAL A 136 -7.52 -20.07 13.43
C VAL A 136 -6.12 -19.91 14.05
N ARG A 137 -5.10 -20.41 13.36
CA ARG A 137 -3.69 -20.36 13.81
C ARG A 137 -2.92 -19.31 13.01
N LYS A 138 -2.03 -18.57 13.69
CA LYS A 138 -1.10 -17.62 13.03
C LYS A 138 -0.25 -18.30 11.95
N ASP A 139 0.09 -19.57 12.16
CA ASP A 139 0.92 -20.36 11.24
C ASP A 139 0.25 -20.69 9.90
N TRP A 140 -1.05 -20.40 9.74
CA TRP A 140 -1.73 -20.50 8.44
C TRP A 140 -1.35 -19.36 7.50
N ALA A 141 -0.85 -18.23 8.03
CA ALA A 141 -0.59 -17.02 7.25
C ALA A 141 0.36 -17.24 6.05
N PRO A 142 1.50 -17.96 6.16
CA PRO A 142 2.39 -18.19 5.02
C PRO A 142 1.74 -19.00 3.88
N GLN A 143 0.92 -19.99 4.24
CA GLN A 143 0.21 -20.81 3.24
C GLN A 143 -0.85 -19.98 2.52
N LEU A 144 -1.68 -19.26 3.27
CA LEU A 144 -2.70 -18.37 2.71
C LEU A 144 -2.09 -17.27 1.84
N GLN A 145 -0.98 -16.67 2.27
CA GLN A 145 -0.23 -15.67 1.49
C GLN A 145 0.21 -16.25 0.14
N THR A 146 0.74 -17.47 0.13
CA THR A 146 1.15 -18.15 -1.11
C THR A 146 -0.03 -18.36 -2.06
N VAL A 147 -1.18 -18.80 -1.55
CA VAL A 147 -2.40 -19.00 -2.36
C VAL A 147 -2.88 -17.67 -2.95
N VAL A 148 -2.96 -16.62 -2.14
CA VAL A 148 -3.37 -15.28 -2.57
C VAL A 148 -2.45 -14.76 -3.67
N ILE A 149 -1.13 -14.81 -3.47
CA ILE A 149 -0.15 -14.35 -4.47
C ILE A 149 -0.32 -15.11 -5.80
N LYS A 150 -0.40 -16.44 -5.75
CA LYS A 150 -0.58 -17.26 -6.96
C LYS A 150 -1.86 -16.89 -7.70
N ARG A 151 -2.97 -16.71 -6.98
CA ARG A 151 -4.25 -16.33 -7.59
C ARG A 151 -4.19 -14.94 -8.20
N MET A 152 -3.58 -13.97 -7.52
CA MET A 152 -3.42 -12.61 -8.04
C MET A 152 -2.59 -12.57 -9.33
N VAL A 153 -1.44 -13.26 -9.36
CA VAL A 153 -0.60 -13.35 -10.57
C VAL A 153 -1.38 -13.99 -11.72
N HIS A 154 -2.14 -15.04 -11.44
CA HIS A 154 -2.99 -15.70 -12.43
C HIS A 154 -4.04 -14.74 -13.02
N GLU A 155 -4.78 -14.01 -12.17
CA GLU A 155 -5.82 -13.09 -12.63
C GLU A 155 -5.26 -11.90 -13.41
N VAL A 156 -4.15 -11.29 -12.96
CA VAL A 156 -3.49 -10.20 -13.69
C VAL A 156 -3.02 -10.67 -15.06
N THR A 157 -2.42 -11.86 -15.14
CA THR A 157 -1.99 -12.46 -16.41
C THR A 157 -3.17 -12.71 -17.34
N ASN A 158 -4.32 -13.17 -16.82
CA ASN A 158 -5.53 -13.37 -17.61
C ASN A 158 -6.14 -12.06 -18.11
N VAL A 159 -6.03 -10.97 -17.34
CA VAL A 159 -6.47 -9.63 -17.79
C VAL A 159 -5.57 -9.14 -18.92
N LEU A 160 -4.25 -9.30 -18.82
CA LEU A 160 -3.31 -8.90 -19.86
C LEU A 160 -3.53 -9.68 -21.16
N ARG A 161 -3.67 -11.01 -21.09
CA ARG A 161 -3.96 -11.85 -22.26
C ARG A 161 -5.25 -11.43 -22.98
N ARG A 162 -6.30 -11.12 -22.22
CA ARG A 162 -7.58 -10.64 -22.78
C ARG A 162 -7.42 -9.30 -23.50
N ARG A 163 -6.55 -8.40 -23.00
CA ARG A 163 -6.27 -7.11 -23.66
C ARG A 163 -5.52 -7.29 -24.98
N GLU A 164 -4.56 -8.22 -25.02
CA GLU A 164 -3.80 -8.55 -26.25
C GLU A 164 -4.73 -9.09 -27.33
N GLN A 165 -5.62 -10.03 -26.98
CA GLN A 165 -6.63 -10.59 -27.90
C GLN A 165 -7.57 -9.52 -28.48
N ILE A 166 -8.08 -8.61 -27.63
CA ILE A 166 -8.93 -7.49 -28.10
C ILE A 166 -8.16 -6.54 -29.02
N PHE A 167 -6.86 -6.36 -28.79
CA PHE A 167 -6.02 -5.54 -29.64
C PHE A 167 -5.85 -6.22 -31.01
N GLU A 168 -5.43 -7.48 -31.05
CA GLU A 168 -5.28 -8.28 -32.28
C GLU A 168 -6.58 -8.31 -33.12
N ASP A 169 -7.72 -8.63 -32.51
CA ASP A 169 -9.03 -8.66 -33.18
C ASP A 169 -9.41 -7.30 -33.81
N ARG A 170 -8.97 -6.17 -33.22
CA ARG A 170 -9.30 -4.83 -33.71
C ARG A 170 -8.43 -4.40 -34.90
N TYR A 171 -7.24 -4.97 -35.06
CA TYR A 171 -6.35 -4.69 -36.19
C TYR A 171 -6.59 -5.65 -37.36
N ASP A 172 -7.02 -6.89 -37.12
CA ASP A 172 -7.42 -7.82 -38.18
C ASP A 172 -8.71 -7.40 -38.91
N LEU A 173 -9.57 -6.59 -38.28
CA LEU A 173 -10.77 -6.00 -38.91
C LEU A 173 -10.48 -4.77 -39.78
N ARG A 174 -9.21 -4.37 -39.96
CA ARG A 174 -8.77 -3.25 -40.81
C ARG A 174 -7.79 -3.67 -41.92
N GLY A 175 -7.49 -4.96 -42.04
CA GLY A 175 -6.69 -5.56 -43.12
C GLY A 175 -7.52 -5.99 -44.31
#